data_AF-A0A433QMH8-F1
#
_entry.id   AF-A0A433QMH8-F1
#
_cell.length_a   1.000
_cell.length_b   1.000
_cell.length_c   1.000
_cell.angle_alpha   90.00
_cell.angle_beta   90.00
_cell.angle_gamma   90.00
#
_symmetry.space_group_name_H-M   'P 1'
#
loop_
_entity.id
_entity.type
_entity.pdbx_description
1 polymer ?
#
loop_
_entity_poly.entity_id
_entity_poly.type
_entity_poly.pdbx_seq_one_letter_code
_entity_poly.pdbx_strand_id
1 'polypeptide(L)'
;MTVQSSPAPTKDEKMKDLQLDPLDFVAIEHQVYDLAASDNPIAAPVKVALGVIEEALRRYGITALSLSFNGGKDCTVLLHLFAAALHRHLSSPSDSNPIMPPIRTVYVTYPNPFPVVETFVDLCVPRYGLDFVRIPGPMKDALQQYLNMEKETKAILVGTRRNDPYAGEE
;
A
#
# COMPACT_ATOMS: atom_id res chain seq x y z
N MET A 1 4.78 -17.19 -50.55
CA MET A 1 4.22 -17.14 -49.19
C MET A 1 5.12 -16.23 -48.37
N THR A 2 4.73 -14.98 -48.18
CA THR A 2 5.50 -13.99 -47.41
C THR A 2 5.11 -14.15 -45.95
N VAL A 3 6.03 -14.63 -45.11
CA VAL A 3 5.82 -14.73 -43.66
C VAL A 3 5.86 -13.31 -43.09
N GLN A 4 4.71 -12.78 -42.70
CA GLN A 4 4.65 -11.56 -41.90
C GLN A 4 5.13 -11.90 -40.49
N SER A 5 6.35 -11.45 -40.15
CA SER A 5 6.81 -11.42 -38.76
C SER A 5 5.97 -10.37 -38.01
N SER A 6 5.26 -10.80 -36.98
CA SER A 6 4.57 -9.87 -36.07
C SER A 6 5.61 -8.99 -35.35
N PRO A 7 5.32 -7.70 -35.11
CA PRO A 7 6.24 -6.82 -34.40
C PRO A 7 6.47 -7.32 -32.97
N ALA A 8 7.70 -7.15 -32.48
CA ALA A 8 8.03 -7.45 -31.09
C ALA A 8 7.21 -6.53 -30.16
N PRO A 9 6.67 -7.05 -29.05
CA PRO A 9 5.84 -6.26 -28.14
C PRO A 9 6.64 -5.09 -27.56
N THR A 10 5.96 -3.96 -27.42
CA THR A 10 6.49 -2.75 -26.81
C THR A 10 6.86 -2.98 -25.33
N LYS A 11 7.71 -2.12 -24.75
CA LYS A 11 8.06 -2.23 -23.33
C LYS A 11 6.83 -2.17 -22.42
N ASP A 12 5.82 -1.40 -22.81
CA ASP A 12 4.54 -1.27 -22.09
C ASP A 12 3.69 -2.55 -22.17
N GLU A 13 3.73 -3.28 -23.29
CA GLU A 13 3.09 -4.60 -23.42
C GLU A 13 3.83 -5.68 -22.61
N LYS A 14 5.17 -5.64 -22.58
CA LYS A 14 5.97 -6.57 -21.75
C LYS A 14 5.77 -6.38 -20.25
N MET A 15 5.40 -5.19 -19.78
CA MET A 15 5.11 -4.95 -18.37
C MET A 15 3.71 -5.43 -17.96
N LYS A 16 2.75 -5.44 -18.88
CA LYS A 16 1.41 -6.02 -18.63
C LYS A 16 1.45 -7.54 -18.50
N ASP A 17 2.41 -8.19 -19.16
CA ASP A 17 2.63 -9.64 -19.10
C ASP A 17 3.50 -10.08 -17.91
N LEU A 18 3.97 -9.15 -17.07
CA LEU A 18 4.54 -9.51 -15.77
C LEU A 18 3.38 -9.87 -14.84
N GLN A 19 2.79 -11.06 -15.03
CA GLN A 19 1.98 -11.72 -14.02
C GLN A 19 2.86 -11.95 -12.79
N LEU A 20 2.96 -10.94 -11.94
CA LEU A 20 3.61 -11.07 -10.65
C LEU A 20 2.64 -11.80 -9.75
N ASP A 21 3.11 -12.92 -9.20
CA ASP A 21 2.34 -13.67 -8.24
C ASP A 21 1.86 -12.76 -7.11
N PRO A 22 0.59 -12.91 -6.65
CA PRO A 22 0.12 -12.28 -5.45
C PRO A 22 1.08 -12.53 -4.29
N LEU A 23 1.19 -11.56 -3.39
CA LEU A 23 2.05 -11.72 -2.22
C LEU A 23 1.49 -12.79 -1.27
N ASP A 24 2.41 -13.53 -0.64
CA ASP A 24 2.10 -14.43 0.45
C ASP A 24 1.97 -13.62 1.75
N PHE A 25 0.73 -13.29 2.12
CA PHE A 25 0.45 -12.47 3.29
C PHE A 25 0.74 -13.19 4.62
N VAL A 26 0.72 -14.53 4.64
CA VAL A 26 1.15 -15.32 5.79
C VAL A 26 2.64 -15.13 6.01
N ALA A 27 3.43 -15.26 4.94
CA ALA A 27 4.87 -15.04 5.00
C ALA A 27 5.22 -13.59 5.37
N ILE A 28 4.49 -12.61 4.83
CA ILE A 28 4.67 -11.19 5.18
C ILE A 28 4.38 -10.95 6.66
N GLU A 29 3.27 -11.48 7.19
CA GLU A 29 2.96 -11.38 8.61
C GLU A 29 4.12 -11.91 9.45
N HIS A 30 4.52 -13.16 9.22
CA HIS A 30 5.59 -13.78 10.01
C HIS A 30 6.89 -12.98 9.94
N GLN A 31 7.35 -12.59 8.75
CA GLN A 31 8.60 -11.83 8.59
C GLN A 31 8.55 -10.48 9.32
N VAL A 32 7.43 -9.77 9.23
CA VAL A 32 7.26 -8.46 9.86
C VAL A 32 7.22 -8.58 11.38
N TYR A 33 6.44 -9.52 11.93
CA TYR A 33 6.32 -9.69 13.38
C TYR A 33 7.56 -10.34 14.01
N ASP A 34 8.24 -11.24 13.30
CA ASP A 34 9.54 -11.77 13.72
C ASP A 34 10.59 -10.67 13.77
N LEU A 35 10.65 -9.80 12.76
CA LEU A 35 11.53 -8.62 12.78
C LEU A 35 11.21 -7.72 13.98
N ALA A 36 9.93 -7.46 14.25
CA ALA A 36 9.49 -6.63 15.38
C ALA A 36 9.80 -7.24 16.76
N ALA A 37 9.96 -8.57 16.83
CA ALA A 37 10.34 -9.31 18.04
C ALA A 37 11.84 -9.58 18.17
N SER A 38 12.63 -9.27 17.14
CA SER A 38 14.07 -9.53 17.09
C SER A 38 14.91 -8.46 17.80
N ASP A 39 16.22 -8.74 17.96
CA ASP A 39 17.21 -7.78 18.45
C ASP A 39 17.72 -6.80 17.36
N ASN A 40 17.08 -6.78 16.18
CA ASN A 40 17.49 -5.88 15.11
C ASN A 40 17.31 -4.40 15.52
N PRO A 41 18.25 -3.49 15.21
CA PRO A 41 18.11 -2.06 15.52
C PRO A 41 16.81 -1.40 15.03
N ILE A 42 16.18 -1.92 13.97
CA ILE A 42 14.90 -1.39 13.47
C ILE A 42 13.66 -2.05 14.10
N ALA A 43 13.82 -3.06 14.96
CA ALA A 43 12.69 -3.77 15.59
C ALA A 43 11.80 -2.83 16.41
N ALA A 44 12.41 -1.96 17.23
CA ALA A 44 11.68 -1.01 18.06
C ALA A 44 10.78 -0.04 17.26
N PRO A 45 11.28 0.70 16.24
CA PRO A 45 10.41 1.56 15.44
C PRO A 45 9.36 0.78 14.63
N VAL A 46 9.68 -0.43 14.14
CA VAL A 46 8.70 -1.31 13.47
C VAL A 46 7.57 -1.67 14.43
N LYS A 47 7.89 -2.06 15.66
CA LYS A 47 6.88 -2.39 16.69
C LYS A 47 5.98 -1.20 17.03
N VAL A 48 6.54 0.01 17.10
CA VAL A 48 5.76 1.24 17.31
C VAL A 48 4.82 1.49 16.13
N ALA A 49 5.30 1.37 14.89
CA ALA A 49 4.48 1.55 13.70
C ALA A 49 3.34 0.52 13.63
N LEU A 50 3.62 -0.75 13.91
CA LEU A 50 2.61 -1.82 13.97
C LEU A 50 1.53 -1.51 15.01
N GLY A 51 1.92 -1.07 16.22
CA GLY A 51 0.95 -0.70 17.25
C GLY A 51 0.00 0.42 16.83
N VAL A 52 0.48 1.41 16.06
CA VAL A 52 -0.37 2.48 15.51
C VAL A 52 -1.33 1.93 14.45
N ILE A 53 -0.85 1.05 13.58
CA ILE A 53 -1.66 0.43 12.52
C ILE A 53 -2.74 -0.48 13.11
N GLU A 54 -2.38 -1.35 14.05
CA GLU A 54 -3.31 -2.24 14.76
C GLU A 54 -4.39 -1.44 15.50
N GLU A 55 -3.99 -0.33 16.14
CA GLU A 55 -4.94 0.56 16.81
C GLU A 55 -5.89 1.24 15.82
N ALA A 56 -5.40 1.66 14.65
CA ALA A 56 -6.24 2.21 13.59
C ALA A 56 -7.24 1.16 13.07
N LEU A 57 -6.78 -0.07 12.82
CA LEU A 57 -7.64 -1.19 12.43
C LEU A 57 -8.73 -1.45 13.48
N ARG A 58 -8.37 -1.47 14.76
CA ARG A 58 -9.32 -1.68 15.86
C ARG A 58 -10.32 -0.54 16.01
N ARG A 59 -9.90 0.73 15.82
CA ARG A 59 -10.75 1.91 15.99
C ARG A 59 -11.70 2.16 14.83
N TYR A 60 -11.21 2.01 13.60
CA TYR A 60 -11.95 2.39 12.40
C TYR A 60 -12.52 1.17 11.66
N GLY A 61 -11.94 -0.01 11.86
CA GLY A 61 -12.24 -1.19 11.05
C GLY A 61 -11.63 -1.09 9.65
N ILE A 62 -11.68 -2.20 8.92
CA ILE A 62 -11.06 -2.33 7.59
C ILE A 62 -11.75 -1.41 6.57
N THR A 63 -13.08 -1.29 6.65
CA THR A 63 -13.86 -0.54 5.66
C THR A 63 -13.64 0.96 5.73
N ALA A 64 -13.41 1.51 6.93
CA ALA A 64 -13.26 2.94 7.14
C ALA A 64 -11.80 3.42 7.19
N LEU A 65 -10.84 2.53 6.94
CA LEU A 65 -9.40 2.82 6.96
C LEU A 65 -8.83 2.70 5.54
N SER A 66 -8.26 3.80 5.04
CA SER A 66 -7.58 3.84 3.75
C SER A 66 -6.08 4.08 3.90
N LEU A 67 -5.33 3.85 2.83
CA LEU A 67 -3.90 4.15 2.72
C LEU A 67 -3.66 5.26 1.69
N SER A 68 -2.79 6.21 2.00
CA SER A 68 -2.20 7.11 1.00
C SER A 68 -0.89 6.51 0.49
N PHE A 69 -0.84 6.15 -0.79
CA PHE A 69 0.31 5.48 -1.41
C PHE A 69 0.76 6.22 -2.66
N ASN A 70 2.03 6.63 -2.69
CA ASN A 70 2.63 7.36 -3.82
C ASN A 70 3.82 6.66 -4.47
N GLY A 71 4.07 5.39 -4.12
CA GLY A 71 5.22 4.61 -4.63
C GLY A 71 6.57 4.99 -4.02
N GLY A 72 6.62 5.92 -3.08
CA GLY A 72 7.83 6.25 -2.33
C GLY A 72 8.21 5.17 -1.32
N LYS A 73 9.47 5.16 -0.87
CA LYS A 73 9.98 4.17 0.10
C LYS A 73 9.18 4.14 1.40
N ASP A 74 8.79 5.29 1.93
CA ASP A 74 8.17 5.41 3.25
C ASP A 74 6.74 4.87 3.23
N CYS A 75 5.94 5.25 2.23
CA CYS A 75 4.60 4.67 2.06
C CYS A 75 4.64 3.20 1.61
N THR A 76 5.72 2.74 0.98
CA THR A 76 5.91 1.31 0.62
C THR A 76 6.18 0.48 1.86
N VAL A 77 7.03 0.94 2.77
CA VAL A 77 7.21 0.31 4.08
C VAL A 77 5.89 0.29 4.84
N LEU A 78 5.17 1.42 4.87
CA LEU A 78 3.84 1.49 5.52
C LEU A 78 2.83 0.51 4.89
N LEU A 79 2.77 0.41 3.56
CA LEU A 79 1.91 -0.56 2.86
C LEU A 79 2.25 -2.00 3.29
N HIS A 80 3.54 -2.33 3.36
CA HIS A 80 3.98 -3.67 3.73
C HIS A 80 3.65 -4.02 5.19
N LEU A 81 3.88 -3.08 6.12
CA LEU A 81 3.49 -3.23 7.52
C LEU A 81 1.97 -3.31 7.68
N PHE A 82 1.23 -2.52 6.90
CA PHE A 82 -0.24 -2.55 6.94
C PHE A 82 -0.79 -3.88 6.43
N ALA A 83 -0.24 -4.43 5.35
CA ALA A 83 -0.62 -5.75 4.86
C ALA A 83 -0.40 -6.85 5.91
N ALA A 84 0.75 -6.83 6.61
CA ALA A 84 1.03 -7.76 7.71
C ALA A 84 0.02 -7.62 8.86
N ALA A 85 -0.24 -6.40 9.30
CA ALA A 85 -1.17 -6.13 10.40
C ALA A 85 -2.62 -6.46 10.04
N LEU A 86 -3.04 -6.20 8.79
CA LEU A 86 -4.37 -6.53 8.29
C LEU A 86 -4.57 -8.05 8.23
N HIS A 87 -3.60 -8.80 7.71
CA HIS A 87 -3.66 -10.27 7.71
C HIS A 87 -3.80 -10.80 9.14
N ARG A 88 -2.94 -10.37 10.06
CA ARG A 88 -3.02 -10.74 11.48
C ARG A 88 -4.35 -10.40 12.13
N HIS A 89 -4.92 -9.24 11.79
CA HIS A 89 -6.20 -8.77 12.32
C HIS A 89 -7.39 -9.64 11.85
N LEU A 90 -7.29 -10.21 10.65
CA LEU A 90 -8.28 -11.11 10.07
C LEU A 90 -8.10 -12.57 10.51
N SER A 91 -6.87 -12.96 10.82
CA SER A 91 -6.53 -14.30 11.27
C SER A 91 -7.23 -14.67 12.58
N SER A 92 -7.67 -15.92 12.67
CA SER A 92 -8.30 -16.50 13.85
C SER A 92 -7.74 -17.90 14.12
N PRO A 93 -7.93 -18.47 15.32
CA PRO A 93 -7.51 -19.85 15.59
C PRO A 93 -8.12 -20.89 14.64
N SER A 94 -9.26 -20.58 14.04
CA SER A 94 -9.97 -21.43 13.08
C SER A 94 -9.62 -21.16 11.61
N ASP A 95 -8.99 -20.02 11.30
CA ASP A 95 -8.62 -19.63 9.95
C ASP A 95 -7.32 -18.80 9.99
N SER A 96 -6.21 -19.44 9.68
CA SER A 96 -4.87 -18.85 9.69
C SER A 96 -4.43 -18.31 8.33
N ASN A 97 -5.29 -18.39 7.31
CA ASN A 97 -5.00 -17.85 5.98
C ASN A 97 -6.29 -17.25 5.38
N PRO A 98 -6.84 -16.21 6.03
CA PRO A 98 -8.06 -15.57 5.57
C PRO A 98 -7.87 -14.92 4.20
N ILE A 99 -8.97 -14.84 3.44
CA ILE A 99 -8.96 -14.06 2.20
C ILE A 99 -8.78 -12.59 2.55
N MET A 100 -7.71 -11.99 2.02
CA MET A 100 -7.42 -10.57 2.20
C MET A 100 -8.44 -9.72 1.44
N PRO A 101 -9.15 -8.78 2.11
CA PRO A 101 -9.98 -7.82 1.43
C PRO A 101 -9.10 -6.80 0.68
N PRO A 102 -9.62 -6.16 -0.37
CA PRO A 102 -8.89 -5.10 -1.06
C PRO A 102 -8.49 -3.95 -0.14
N ILE A 103 -7.26 -3.49 -0.27
CA ILE A 103 -6.74 -2.36 0.52
C ILE A 103 -7.15 -1.05 -0.14
N ARG A 104 -8.12 -0.35 0.44
CA ARG A 104 -8.54 0.99 -0.03
C ARG A 104 -7.36 1.94 -0.04
N THR A 105 -7.05 2.48 -1.21
CA THR A 105 -5.83 3.25 -1.44
C THR A 105 -6.12 4.48 -2.30
N VAL A 106 -5.63 5.64 -1.84
CA VAL A 106 -5.61 6.87 -2.63
C VAL A 106 -4.20 7.21 -3.07
N TYR A 107 -4.04 7.51 -4.35
CA TYR A 107 -2.83 8.07 -4.93
C TYR A 107 -3.11 9.45 -5.50
N VAL A 108 -2.60 10.48 -4.81
CA VAL A 108 -2.65 11.86 -5.27
C VAL A 108 -1.52 12.08 -6.27
N THR A 109 -1.86 12.38 -7.52
CA THR A 109 -0.89 12.55 -8.60
C THR A 109 -0.56 14.03 -8.82
N TYR A 110 0.66 14.30 -9.29
CA TYR A 110 1.16 15.63 -9.63
C TYR A 110 1.54 15.70 -11.12
N PRO A 111 1.66 16.91 -11.70
CA PRO A 111 2.09 17.06 -13.09
C PRO A 111 3.49 16.48 -13.29
N ASN A 112 3.67 15.68 -14.35
CA ASN A 112 4.94 15.07 -14.73
C ASN A 112 5.55 14.13 -13.66
N PRO A 113 4.85 13.06 -13.25
CA PRO A 113 5.43 12.08 -12.35
C PRO A 113 6.59 11.34 -13.01
N PHE A 114 7.53 10.86 -12.21
CA PHE A 114 8.61 10.01 -12.70
C PHE A 114 8.03 8.68 -13.23
N PRO A 115 8.25 8.29 -14.49
CA PRO A 115 7.65 7.08 -15.06
C PRO A 115 8.01 5.79 -14.31
N VAL A 116 9.19 5.75 -13.68
CA VAL A 116 9.62 4.60 -12.87
C VAL A 116 8.79 4.45 -11.59
N VAL A 117 8.33 5.56 -11.01
CA VAL A 117 7.46 5.55 -9.83
C VAL A 117 6.06 5.08 -10.22
N GLU A 118 5.52 5.60 -11.33
CA GLU A 118 4.23 5.15 -11.87
C GLU A 118 4.23 3.65 -12.16
N THR A 119 5.28 3.17 -12.83
CA THR A 119 5.53 1.76 -13.06
C THR A 119 5.50 0.97 -11.76
N PHE A 120 6.25 1.41 -10.74
CA PHE A 120 6.30 0.73 -9.46
C PHE A 120 4.95 0.72 -8.73
N VAL A 121 4.20 1.83 -8.78
CA VAL A 121 2.84 1.90 -8.23
C VAL A 121 1.93 0.90 -8.91
N ASP A 122 1.94 0.85 -10.25
CA ASP A 122 1.13 -0.11 -11.03
C ASP A 122 1.49 -1.57 -10.74
N LEU A 123 2.77 -1.86 -10.43
CA LEU A 123 3.19 -3.20 -9.98
C LEU A 123 2.67 -3.53 -8.57
N CYS A 124 2.53 -2.54 -7.69
CA CYS A 124 2.06 -2.76 -6.32
C CYS A 124 0.55 -3.03 -6.26
N VAL A 125 -0.25 -2.41 -7.15
CA VAL A 125 -1.71 -2.54 -7.16
C VAL A 125 -2.18 -4.00 -7.15
N PRO A 126 -1.82 -4.85 -8.14
CA PRO A 126 -2.26 -6.25 -8.14
C PRO A 126 -1.57 -7.10 -7.07
N ARG A 127 -0.30 -6.80 -6.73
CA ARG A 127 0.47 -7.60 -5.77
C ARG A 127 -0.05 -7.53 -4.34
N TYR A 128 -0.53 -6.36 -3.93
CA TYR A 128 -1.09 -6.12 -2.60
C TYR A 128 -2.62 -6.14 -2.59
N GLY A 129 -3.28 -6.31 -3.75
CA GLY A 129 -4.73 -6.24 -3.86
C GLY A 129 -5.28 -4.85 -3.50
N LEU A 130 -4.70 -3.78 -4.06
CA LEU A 130 -5.12 -2.41 -3.76
C LEU A 130 -6.42 -2.07 -4.50
N ASP A 131 -7.44 -1.61 -3.76
CA ASP A 131 -8.57 -0.88 -4.32
C ASP A 131 -8.16 0.59 -4.51
N PHE A 132 -7.72 0.91 -5.72
CA PHE A 132 -6.79 2.01 -5.97
C PHE A 132 -7.42 3.16 -6.75
N VAL A 133 -7.48 4.35 -6.14
CA VAL A 133 -8.03 5.57 -6.75
C VAL A 133 -6.92 6.59 -7.03
N ARG A 134 -6.77 6.98 -8.30
CA ARG A 134 -5.83 8.02 -8.75
C ARG A 134 -6.56 9.36 -8.84
N ILE A 135 -6.08 10.38 -8.14
CA ILE A 135 -6.69 11.72 -8.14
C ILE A 135 -5.62 12.79 -8.41
N PRO A 136 -5.70 13.55 -9.52
CA PRO A 136 -4.77 14.64 -9.78
C PRO A 136 -5.09 15.88 -8.96
N GLY A 137 -4.06 16.65 -8.62
CA GLY A 137 -4.22 17.99 -8.06
C GLY A 137 -3.55 18.18 -6.70
N PRO A 138 -3.78 19.34 -6.04
CA PRO A 138 -3.21 19.59 -4.73
C PRO A 138 -3.80 18.63 -3.69
N MET A 139 -2.97 18.25 -2.70
CA MET A 139 -3.31 17.23 -1.69
C MET A 139 -4.67 17.45 -1.02
N LYS A 140 -4.97 18.69 -0.61
CA LYS A 140 -6.23 19.01 0.09
C LYS A 140 -7.46 18.73 -0.78
N ASP A 141 -7.46 19.19 -2.01
CA ASP A 141 -8.61 19.05 -2.90
C ASP A 141 -8.77 17.61 -3.36
N ALA A 142 -7.65 16.92 -3.63
CA ALA A 142 -7.65 15.51 -3.99
C ALA A 142 -8.19 14.62 -2.85
N LEU A 143 -7.79 14.88 -1.60
CA LEU A 143 -8.33 14.17 -0.44
C LEU A 143 -9.80 14.50 -0.20
N GLN A 144 -10.23 15.75 -0.41
CA GLN A 144 -11.66 16.09 -0.32
C GLN A 144 -12.48 15.34 -1.38
N GLN A 145 -11.97 15.24 -2.61
CA GLN A 145 -12.58 14.45 -3.67
C GLN A 145 -12.65 12.97 -3.28
N TYR A 146 -11.56 12.41 -2.72
CA TYR A 146 -11.54 11.02 -2.25
C TYR A 146 -12.61 10.77 -1.18
N LEU A 147 -12.73 11.62 -0.17
CA LEU A 147 -13.74 11.48 0.89
C LEU A 147 -15.18 11.61 0.37
N ASN A 148 -15.40 12.36 -0.72
CA ASN A 148 -16.72 12.46 -1.35
C ASN A 148 -17.10 11.16 -2.09
N MET A 149 -16.11 10.43 -2.61
CA MET A 149 -16.28 9.14 -3.28
C MET A 149 -16.41 8.00 -2.26
N GLU A 150 -15.46 7.91 -1.33
CA GLU A 150 -15.34 6.88 -0.31
C GLU A 150 -15.92 7.36 1.03
N LYS A 151 -17.26 7.46 1.09
CA LYS A 151 -17.98 8.03 2.25
C LYS A 151 -17.79 7.25 3.56
N GLU A 152 -17.35 6.00 3.48
CA GLU A 152 -17.08 5.18 4.66
C GLU A 152 -15.72 5.51 5.30
N THR A 153 -14.81 6.14 4.56
CA THR A 153 -13.46 6.47 5.04
C THR A 153 -13.52 7.46 6.21
N LYS A 154 -12.90 7.07 7.33
CA LYS A 154 -12.79 7.87 8.55
C LYS A 154 -11.34 8.16 8.93
N ALA A 155 -10.40 7.37 8.42
CA ALA A 155 -8.96 7.54 8.64
C ALA A 155 -8.16 7.16 7.40
N ILE A 156 -7.03 7.84 7.20
CA ILE A 156 -6.09 7.54 6.12
C ILE A 156 -4.69 7.40 6.73
N LEU A 157 -4.04 6.26 6.51
CA LEU A 157 -2.65 6.03 6.87
C LEU A 157 -1.75 6.78 5.89
N VAL A 158 -0.78 7.54 6.41
CA VAL A 158 0.15 8.35 5.60
C VAL A 158 1.58 8.07 6.02
N GLY A 159 2.46 7.82 5.04
CA GLY A 159 3.87 7.50 5.25
C GLY A 159 4.76 8.71 5.54
N THR A 160 4.30 9.68 6.31
CA THR A 160 5.10 10.84 6.74
C THR A 160 5.98 10.50 7.94
N ARG A 161 7.15 11.14 8.02
CA ARG A 161 8.12 10.98 9.11
C ARG A 161 8.25 12.31 9.86
N ARG A 162 8.66 12.24 11.13
CA ARG A 162 8.91 13.42 11.98
C ARG A 162 9.81 14.48 11.35
N ASN A 163 10.78 14.06 10.55
CA ASN A 163 11.77 14.94 9.93
C ASN A 163 11.37 15.40 8.51
N ASP A 164 10.18 15.04 8.03
CA ASP A 164 9.69 15.56 6.77
C ASP A 164 9.24 17.02 6.98
N PRO A 165 9.33 17.87 5.94
CA PRO A 165 8.81 19.23 6.00
C PRO A 165 7.34 19.22 6.44
N TYR A 166 6.96 20.14 7.35
CA TYR A 166 5.60 20.28 7.89
C TYR A 166 5.09 19.11 8.75
N ALA A 167 5.96 18.19 9.20
CA ALA A 167 5.60 17.04 10.05
C ALA A 167 6.03 17.18 11.53
N GLY A 168 6.69 18.28 11.89
CA GLY A 168 7.02 18.64 13.28
C GLY A 168 5.96 19.53 13.91
N GLU A 169 5.98 19.63 15.24
CA GLU A 169 5.23 20.66 15.96
C GLU A 169 5.84 22.04 15.63
N GLU A 170 5.01 23.01 15.25
CA GLU A 170 5.33 24.44 15.41
C GLU A 170 5.27 24.82 16.89
#